data_AF-A0A392R3X4-F1
#
_entry.id   AF-A0A392R3X4-F1
#
_cell.length_a   1.000
_cell.length_b   1.000
_cell.length_c   1.000
_cell.angle_alpha   90.00
_cell.angle_beta   90.00
_cell.angle_gamma   90.00
#
_symmetry.space_group_name_H-M   'P 1'
#
loop_
_entity.id
_entity.type
_entity.pdbx_description
1 polymer ?
#
loop_
_entity_poly.entity_id
_entity_poly.type
_entity_poly.pdbx_seq_one_letter_code
_entity_poly.pdbx_strand_id
1 'polypeptide(L)'
;MTCRYLEIGIESGLPVSLNGKTLSPASLLAELNEIGGRHGIGRIDMVENRLVGMKSRGVYETPGGTILFAAARELEFLTLDRETIQVKDSLALKYAELVYAGRWFDPLRESMDAFMQKITETTTGSVTLKLYKGSVTVT
;
A
#
# COMPACT_ATOMS: atom_id res chain seq x y z
N MET A 1 15.73 20.39 3.23
CA MET A 1 15.33 18.98 3.31
C MET A 1 16.01 18.21 2.19
N THR A 2 16.88 17.27 2.52
CA THR A 2 17.61 16.42 1.57
C THR A 2 16.75 15.24 1.14
N CYS A 3 17.03 14.59 0.00
CA CYS A 3 16.35 13.35 -0.35
C CYS A 3 16.80 12.20 0.54
N ARG A 4 15.92 11.22 0.76
CA ARG A 4 16.21 10.00 1.51
C ARG A 4 15.95 8.79 0.62
N TYR A 5 16.88 7.85 0.61
CA TYR A 5 16.69 6.54 0.00
C TYR A 5 16.33 5.54 1.08
N LEU A 6 15.45 4.62 0.73
CA LEU A 6 15.08 3.49 1.57
C LEU A 6 14.82 2.25 0.70
N GLU A 7 15.08 1.08 1.26
CA GLU A 7 14.75 -0.20 0.65
C GLU A 7 13.65 -0.88 1.48
N ILE A 8 12.61 -1.36 0.81
CA ILE A 8 11.57 -2.20 1.42
C ILE A 8 11.78 -3.64 0.95
N GLY A 9 11.98 -4.57 1.87
CA GLY A 9 11.94 -6.00 1.56
C GLY A 9 10.52 -6.55 1.70
N ILE A 10 10.12 -7.38 0.75
CA ILE A 10 8.79 -7.96 0.62
C ILE A 10 8.93 -9.48 0.47
N GLU A 11 8.12 -10.23 1.20
CA GLU A 11 8.00 -11.69 1.10
C GLU A 11 6.54 -12.07 0.87
N SER A 12 6.26 -12.77 -0.23
CA SER A 12 4.91 -13.22 -0.61
C SER A 12 3.87 -12.08 -0.62
N GLY A 13 4.27 -10.89 -1.07
CA GLY A 13 3.45 -9.67 -1.09
C GLY A 13 3.41 -8.89 0.22
N LEU A 14 4.02 -9.39 1.30
CA LEU A 14 4.04 -8.73 2.60
C LEU A 14 5.35 -7.98 2.85
N PRO A 15 5.31 -6.68 3.15
CA PRO A 15 6.49 -5.95 3.59
C PRO A 15 7.02 -6.48 4.93
N VAL A 16 8.28 -6.90 4.97
CA VAL A 16 8.91 -7.55 6.14
C VAL A 16 10.15 -6.81 6.67
N SER A 17 10.78 -5.96 5.85
CA SER A 17 12.02 -5.28 6.25
C SER A 17 12.15 -3.87 5.68
N LEU A 18 12.96 -3.07 6.36
CA LEU A 18 13.36 -1.72 5.97
C LEU A 18 14.89 -1.61 6.04
N ASN A 19 15.53 -1.29 4.91
CA ASN A 19 16.99 -1.18 4.78
C ASN A 19 17.73 -2.43 5.30
N GLY A 20 17.25 -3.62 4.92
CA GLY A 20 17.80 -4.91 5.35
C GLY A 20 17.48 -5.31 6.80
N LYS A 21 16.80 -4.48 7.59
CA LYS A 21 16.39 -4.82 8.95
C LYS A 21 14.96 -5.37 8.97
N THR A 22 14.79 -6.63 9.38
CA THR A 22 13.46 -7.23 9.61
C THR A 22 12.76 -6.55 10.77
N LEU A 23 11.48 -6.22 10.59
CA LEU A 23 10.66 -5.51 11.57
C LEU A 23 9.30 -6.17 11.68
N SER A 24 8.65 -6.01 12.85
CA SER A 24 7.22 -6.33 12.96
C SER A 24 6.40 -5.38 12.06
N PRO A 25 5.21 -5.78 11.57
CA PRO A 25 4.38 -4.90 10.75
C PRO A 25 4.10 -3.54 11.39
N ALA A 26 3.86 -3.51 12.70
CA ALA A 26 3.62 -2.27 13.45
C ALA A 26 4.87 -1.39 13.52
N SER A 27 6.05 -1.97 13.81
CA SER A 27 7.31 -1.23 13.86
C SER A 27 7.72 -0.69 12.49
N LEU A 28 7.55 -1.50 11.44
CA LEU A 28 7.81 -1.11 10.06
C LEU A 28 6.96 0.10 9.67
N LEU A 29 5.64 0.02 9.91
CA LEU A 29 4.73 1.11 9.61
C LEU A 29 5.04 2.38 10.41
N ALA A 30 5.36 2.25 11.70
CA ALA A 30 5.72 3.37 12.56
C ALA A 30 6.98 4.09 12.07
N GLU A 31 8.03 3.35 11.72
CA GLU A 31 9.29 3.91 11.20
C GLU A 31 9.07 4.60 9.84
N LEU A 32 8.27 4.00 8.96
CA LEU A 32 7.91 4.61 7.68
C LEU A 32 7.03 5.85 7.84
N ASN A 33 6.17 5.91 8.85
CA ASN A 33 5.40 7.11 9.16
C ASN A 33 6.32 8.25 9.61
N GLU A 34 7.32 7.98 10.46
CA GLU A 34 8.28 9.00 10.89
C GLU A 34 9.11 9.52 9.70
N ILE A 35 9.67 8.61 8.91
CA ILE A 35 10.50 8.96 7.75
C ILE A 35 9.66 9.68 6.68
N GLY A 36 8.52 9.10 6.29
CA GLY A 36 7.62 9.66 5.28
C GLY A 36 7.03 11.01 5.70
N GLY A 37 6.64 11.14 6.97
CA GLY A 37 6.11 12.37 7.55
C GLY A 37 7.12 13.51 7.46
N ARG A 38 8.39 13.26 7.78
CA ARG A 38 9.46 14.25 7.57
C ARG A 38 9.54 14.69 6.11
N HIS A 39 9.30 13.82 5.14
CA HIS A 39 9.36 14.18 3.72
C HIS A 39 8.04 14.71 3.15
N GLY A 40 6.99 14.86 3.97
CA GLY A 40 5.67 15.35 3.56
C GLY A 40 4.88 14.38 2.68
N ILE A 41 5.18 13.07 2.78
CA ILE A 41 4.56 11.99 2.01
C ILE A 41 3.15 11.69 2.52
N GLY A 42 2.25 11.33 1.62
CA GLY A 42 0.96 10.72 1.98
C GLY A 42 -0.10 11.69 2.49
N ARG A 43 0.01 12.99 2.17
CA ARG A 43 -1.04 13.98 2.45
C ARG A 43 -2.08 13.95 1.35
N ILE A 44 -3.33 13.70 1.72
CA ILE A 44 -4.45 13.55 0.78
C ILE A 44 -5.58 14.48 1.24
N ASP A 45 -6.03 15.34 0.33
CA ASP A 45 -7.22 16.19 0.51
C ASP A 45 -8.21 15.81 -0.58
N MET A 46 -9.34 15.23 -0.17
CA MET A 46 -10.32 14.70 -1.13
C MET A 46 -11.76 14.90 -0.67
N VAL A 47 -12.66 14.89 -1.65
CA VAL A 47 -14.10 14.77 -1.43
C VAL A 47 -14.50 13.33 -1.67
N GLU A 48 -15.07 12.69 -0.66
CA GLU A 48 -15.54 11.30 -0.71
C GLU A 48 -17.07 11.21 -0.68
N ASN A 49 -17.59 10.10 -1.20
CA ASN A 49 -19.00 9.75 -1.11
C ASN A 49 -19.23 8.86 0.10
N ARG A 50 -20.05 9.30 1.04
CA ARG A 50 -20.44 8.49 2.19
C ARG A 50 -21.52 7.49 1.81
N LEU A 51 -21.52 6.35 2.50
CA LEU A 51 -22.54 5.31 2.35
C LEU A 51 -23.95 5.85 2.58
N VAL A 52 -24.10 6.83 3.48
CA VAL A 52 -25.39 7.48 3.80
C VAL A 52 -25.88 8.47 2.73
N GLY A 53 -25.20 8.56 1.58
CA GLY A 53 -25.67 9.32 0.41
C GLY A 53 -25.25 10.78 0.35
N MET A 54 -24.33 11.22 1.22
CA MET A 54 -23.80 12.59 1.22
C MET A 54 -22.32 12.62 0.81
N LYS A 55 -21.84 13.78 0.36
CA LYS A 55 -20.41 14.03 0.16
C LYS A 55 -19.79 14.68 1.39
N SER A 56 -18.51 14.39 1.66
CA SER A 56 -17.72 15.10 2.67
C SER A 56 -16.30 15.33 2.18
N ARG A 57 -15.69 16.46 2.57
CA ARG A 57 -14.26 16.71 2.38
C ARG A 57 -13.50 16.18 3.59
N GLY A 58 -12.44 15.42 3.35
CA GLY A 58 -11.54 14.88 4.36
C GLY A 58 -10.08 15.17 4.03
N VAL A 59 -9.28 15.39 5.07
CA VAL A 59 -7.82 15.48 4.98
C VAL A 59 -7.24 14.28 5.72
N TYR A 60 -6.39 13.52 5.04
CA TYR A 60 -5.81 12.29 5.52
C TYR A 60 -4.28 12.33 5.39
N GLU A 61 -3.61 11.68 6.33
CA GLU A 61 -2.15 11.53 6.35
C GLU A 61 -1.80 10.04 6.46
N THR A 62 -1.17 9.48 5.43
CA THR A 62 -0.81 8.06 5.38
C THR A 62 0.63 7.84 4.88
N PRO A 63 1.67 8.43 5.53
CA PRO A 63 3.01 8.43 4.96
C PRO A 63 3.56 7.02 4.73
N GLY A 64 3.50 6.15 5.74
CA GLY A 64 3.96 4.77 5.63
C GLY A 64 3.11 3.93 4.69
N GLY A 65 1.79 4.10 4.72
CA GLY A 65 0.89 3.42 3.79
C GLY A 65 1.16 3.79 2.33
N THR A 66 1.42 5.06 2.04
CA THR A 66 1.77 5.54 0.70
C THR A 66 3.09 4.94 0.21
N ILE A 67 4.09 4.84 1.08
CA ILE A 67 5.39 4.23 0.76
C ILE A 67 5.25 2.73 0.50
N LEU A 68 4.56 2.00 1.38
CA LEU A 68 4.34 0.56 1.25
C LEU A 68 3.54 0.22 0.00
N PHE A 69 2.51 1.01 -0.32
CA PHE A 69 1.71 0.84 -1.54
C PHE A 69 2.57 1.00 -2.80
N ALA A 70 3.44 2.01 -2.84
CA ALA A 70 4.36 2.22 -3.95
C ALA A 70 5.35 1.06 -4.12
N ALA A 71 5.93 0.57 -3.01
CA ALA A 71 6.85 -0.57 -3.04
C ALA A 71 6.17 -1.86 -3.51
N ALA A 72 5.02 -2.21 -2.91
CA ALA A 72 4.29 -3.43 -3.25
C ALA A 72 3.85 -3.43 -4.72
N ARG A 73 3.28 -2.32 -5.19
CA ARG A 73 2.83 -2.18 -6.57
C ARG A 73 3.96 -2.33 -7.59
N GLU A 74 5.13 -1.76 -7.29
CA GLU A 74 6.28 -1.90 -8.18
C GLU A 74 6.76 -3.35 -8.28
N LEU A 75 6.84 -4.05 -7.15
CA LEU A 75 7.26 -5.45 -7.16
C LEU A 75 6.25 -6.33 -7.88
N GLU A 76 4.96 -6.09 -7.69
CA GLU A 76 3.89 -6.79 -8.42
C GLU A 76 3.98 -6.61 -9.94
N PHE A 77 4.41 -5.45 -10.45
CA PHE A 77 4.64 -5.26 -11.88
C PHE A 77 5.74 -6.16 -12.45
N LEU A 78 6.68 -6.60 -11.60
CA LEU A 78 7.75 -7.51 -11.98
C LEU A 78 7.35 -8.99 -11.81
N THR A 79 6.47 -9.29 -10.85
CA THR A 79 6.20 -10.66 -10.42
C THR A 79 4.87 -11.22 -10.92
N LEU A 80 3.90 -10.36 -11.26
CA LEU A 80 2.59 -10.76 -11.75
C LEU A 80 2.50 -10.62 -13.27
N ASP A 81 1.81 -11.57 -13.91
CA ASP A 81 1.50 -11.46 -15.32
C ASP A 81 0.39 -10.40 -15.57
N ARG A 82 0.27 -10.02 -16.84
CA ARG A 82 -0.64 -8.97 -17.30
C ARG A 82 -2.10 -9.24 -16.96
N GLU A 83 -2.59 -10.48 -17.07
CA GLU A 83 -4.01 -10.76 -16.84
C GLU A 83 -4.31 -10.78 -15.35
N THR A 84 -3.41 -11.37 -14.55
CA THR A 84 -3.52 -11.39 -13.10
C THR A 84 -3.59 -9.98 -12.52
N ILE A 85 -2.71 -9.06 -12.94
CA ILE A 85 -2.71 -7.69 -12.40
C ILE A 85 -3.97 -6.90 -12.78
N GLN A 86 -4.53 -7.11 -13.97
CA GLN A 86 -5.79 -6.47 -14.40
C GLN A 86 -6.98 -6.92 -13.56
N VAL A 87 -7.07 -8.23 -13.28
CA VAL A 87 -8.11 -8.79 -12.41
C VAL A 87 -7.94 -8.29 -10.99
N LYS A 88 -6.70 -8.30 -10.47
CA LYS A 88 -6.36 -7.79 -9.15
C LYS A 88 -6.79 -6.34 -8.98
N ASP A 89 -6.46 -5.45 -9.91
CA ASP A 89 -6.81 -4.02 -9.83
C ASP A 89 -8.33 -3.80 -9.79
N SER A 90 -9.08 -4.59 -10.56
CA SER A 90 -10.54 -4.56 -10.54
C SER A 90 -11.12 -5.02 -9.19
N LEU A 91 -10.57 -6.10 -8.62
CA LEU A 91 -10.98 -6.62 -7.32
C LEU A 91 -10.58 -5.68 -6.17
N ALA A 92 -9.42 -5.02 -6.25
CA ALA A 92 -8.95 -4.09 -5.23
C ALA A 92 -9.92 -2.92 -5.03
N LEU A 93 -10.51 -2.40 -6.12
CA LEU A 93 -11.56 -1.38 -6.03
C LEU A 93 -12.79 -1.89 -5.29
N LYS A 94 -13.25 -3.10 -5.63
CA LYS A 94 -14.41 -3.70 -4.95
C LYS A 94 -14.12 -3.99 -3.47
N TYR A 95 -12.90 -4.42 -3.16
CA TYR A 95 -12.43 -4.64 -1.80
C TYR A 95 -12.50 -3.35 -0.99
N ALA A 96 -12.01 -2.23 -1.55
CA ALA A 96 -12.07 -0.92 -0.91
C ALA A 96 -13.52 -0.48 -0.62
N GLU A 97 -14.47 -0.74 -1.53
CA GLU A 97 -15.90 -0.46 -1.29
C GLU A 97 -16.46 -1.26 -0.10
N LEU A 98 -16.14 -2.56 -0.01
CA LEU A 98 -16.61 -3.41 1.09
C LEU A 98 -16.05 -2.93 2.43
N VAL A 99 -14.75 -2.62 2.48
CA VAL A 99 -14.10 -2.08 3.69
C VAL A 99 -14.72 -0.75 4.08
N TYR A 100 -14.91 0.18 3.13
CA TYR A 100 -15.53 1.47 3.39
C TYR A 100 -16.97 1.35 3.91
N ALA A 101 -17.72 0.35 3.41
CA ALA A 101 -19.09 0.06 3.85
C ALA A 101 -19.16 -0.70 5.18
N GLY A 102 -18.04 -0.98 5.85
CA GLY A 102 -18.00 -1.76 7.09
C GLY A 102 -18.32 -3.24 6.92
N ARG A 103 -18.30 -3.75 5.68
CA ARG A 103 -18.62 -5.13 5.30
C ARG A 103 -17.39 -6.04 5.43
N TRP A 104 -16.71 -5.94 6.58
CA TRP A 104 -15.48 -6.69 6.81
C TRP A 104 -15.74 -8.19 6.89
N PHE A 105 -16.80 -8.66 7.53
CA PHE A 105 -17.06 -10.10 7.72
C PHE A 105 -17.83 -10.76 6.57
N ASP A 106 -17.88 -10.12 5.41
CA ASP A 106 -18.58 -10.66 4.25
C ASP A 106 -17.78 -11.78 3.57
N PRO A 107 -18.41 -12.91 3.19
CA PRO A 107 -17.75 -14.00 2.48
C PRO A 107 -17.07 -13.56 1.17
N LEU A 108 -17.61 -12.53 0.53
CA LEU A 108 -17.04 -11.97 -0.70
C LEU A 108 -15.65 -11.34 -0.45
N ARG A 109 -15.49 -10.58 0.63
CA ARG A 109 -14.19 -9.97 1.00
C ARG A 109 -13.19 -11.07 1.37
N GLU A 110 -13.65 -12.10 2.08
CA GLU A 110 -12.88 -13.30 2.43
C GLU A 110 -12.38 -14.07 1.19
N SER A 111 -13.22 -14.20 0.18
CA SER A 111 -12.85 -14.81 -1.10
C SER A 111 -11.82 -13.96 -1.85
N MET A 112 -11.91 -12.63 -1.76
CA MET A 112 -10.92 -11.72 -2.32
C MET A 112 -9.57 -11.81 -1.59
N ASP A 113 -9.56 -11.96 -0.26
CA ASP A 113 -8.31 -12.17 0.50
C ASP A 113 -7.59 -13.44 0.03
N ALA A 114 -8.33 -14.55 -0.12
CA ALA A 114 -7.76 -15.80 -0.62
C ALA A 114 -7.19 -15.65 -2.04
N PHE A 115 -7.86 -14.91 -2.91
CA PHE A 115 -7.35 -14.58 -4.23
C PHE A 115 -6.06 -13.76 -4.15
N MET A 116 -6.04 -12.67 -3.38
CA MET A 116 -4.87 -11.80 -3.22
C MET A 116 -3.68 -12.57 -2.65
N GLN A 117 -3.90 -13.38 -1.62
CA GLN A 117 -2.87 -14.23 -1.03
C GLN A 117 -2.27 -15.20 -2.05
N LYS A 118 -3.12 -15.79 -2.90
CA LYS A 118 -2.67 -16.76 -3.90
C LYS A 118 -1.77 -16.12 -4.97
N ILE A 119 -2.19 -14.99 -5.51
CA ILE A 119 -1.45 -14.35 -6.61
C ILE A 119 -0.12 -13.76 -6.13
N THR A 120 -0.01 -13.35 -4.86
CA THR A 120 1.22 -12.74 -4.34
C THR A 120 2.23 -13.74 -3.78
N GLU A 121 1.99 -15.06 -3.83
CA GLU A 121 2.90 -16.10 -3.30
C GLU A 121 4.34 -15.98 -3.83
N THR A 122 4.51 -15.52 -5.08
CA THR A 122 5.82 -15.34 -5.73
C THR A 122 6.35 -13.91 -5.65
N THR A 123 5.61 -13.00 -5.02
CA THR A 123 5.96 -11.58 -4.93
C THR A 123 6.94 -11.35 -3.79
N THR A 124 8.18 -11.77 -4.01
CA THR A 124 9.28 -11.70 -3.03
C THR A 124 10.48 -11.00 -3.64
N GLY A 125 11.04 -10.02 -2.92
CA GLY A 125 12.16 -9.21 -3.39
C GLY A 125 12.35 -7.94 -2.58
N SER A 126 13.07 -6.97 -3.12
CA SER A 126 13.21 -5.65 -2.52
C SER A 126 12.97 -4.54 -3.54
N VAL A 127 12.48 -3.39 -3.04
CA VAL A 127 12.25 -2.19 -3.86
C VAL A 127 12.95 -1.01 -3.20
N THR A 128 13.79 -0.32 -3.97
CA THR A 128 14.43 0.92 -3.54
C THR A 128 13.58 2.13 -3.92
N LEU A 129 13.33 2.99 -2.94
CA LEU A 129 12.51 4.19 -3.08
C LEU A 129 13.31 5.43 -2.68
N LYS A 130 13.12 6.51 -3.42
CA LYS A 130 13.57 7.85 -3.10
C LYS A 130 12.39 8.67 -2.59
N LEU A 131 12.53 9.24 -1.39
CA LEU A 131 11.59 10.17 -0.80
C LEU A 131 12.08 11.61 -0.91
N TYR A 132 11.27 12.47 -1.49
CA TYR A 132 11.62 13.88 -1.62
C TYR A 132 10.40 14.78 -1.79
N LYS A 133 10.23 15.75 -0.87
CA LYS A 133 9.25 16.85 -0.97
C LYS A 133 7.82 16.40 -1.36
N GLY A 134 7.31 15.38 -0.69
CA GLY A 134 5.97 14.84 -0.95
C GLY A 134 5.91 13.73 -1.98
N SER A 135 7.01 13.45 -2.70
CA SER A 135 7.08 12.42 -3.72
C SER A 135 7.78 11.15 -3.23
N VAL A 136 7.21 10.01 -3.63
CA VAL A 136 7.82 8.68 -3.57
C VAL A 136 8.16 8.29 -5.01
N THR A 137 9.41 7.92 -5.28
CA THR A 137 9.84 7.51 -6.63
C THR A 137 10.67 6.24 -6.53
N VAL A 138 10.33 5.22 -7.31
CA VAL A 138 11.12 3.99 -7.45
C VAL A 138 12.45 4.32 -8.14
N THR A 139 13.55 3.73 -7.68
CA THR A 139 14.90 3.91 -8.25
C THR A 139 15.57 2.58 -8.49
#